data_AF-A0A970MXW8-F1
#
_entry.id   AF-A0A970MXW8-F1
#
_cell.length_a   1.000
_cell.length_b   1.000
_cell.length_c   1.000
_cell.angle_alpha   90.00
_cell.angle_beta   90.00
_cell.angle_gamma   90.00
#
_symmetry.space_group_name_H-M   'P 1'
#
loop_
_entity.id
_entity.type
_entity.pdbx_description
1 polymer ?
#
loop_
_entity_poly.entity_id
_entity_poly.type
_entity_poly.pdbx_seq_one_letter_code
_entity_poly.pdbx_strand_id
1 'polypeptide(L)'
;MVLLIVLLIAVAAVQMWAARPGRAGVESAEQAQALKAGDFSVISVLAMYSTDTARTALSSYKDALPWPAAYRRIGILKQTLLKQSGLSDLKMIDSAAAIRGFDKATKIRLHREKQMWVDVYSAEKISPKQAQGYVRRINDLNLGPLKQLAVADVYKKAGMKAKAADALLDARFSAKRSMSLAGSLVGILVAGGLVGVVIAGIFLFKIAPQLPHASYYVLSPSVTFAALLIYLAAYFGLSAVAGVAADAARPIMPNLDAVGIALMIGSALIAGAFGLVVLIDRAKQLGQDWRTIGYRTQSVLRDIVCGIGGFLASLPFVFVAMLMAVGLSRTIFQRFSTPEQPFGDIISRGGMLETILVFAAASVIAPIVEETFFRGILFSAMRSRMRIWPSVGLSSVFFAIIHPLPGGFLPIFVLACVMALLRERSGSLLPSMVCHSLYNTIGLALTTLFF
;
A
#
# COMPACT_ATOMS: atom_id res chain seq x y z
N MET A 1 -1.18 1.79 -2.83
CA MET A 1 -1.96 3.02 -2.56
C MET A 1 -3.27 3.11 -3.35
N VAL A 2 -3.33 2.82 -4.67
CA VAL A 2 -4.60 2.79 -5.43
C VAL A 2 -5.63 1.81 -4.87
N LEU A 3 -5.20 0.60 -4.50
CA LEU A 3 -6.06 -0.38 -3.83
C LEU A 3 -6.48 0.07 -2.42
N LEU A 4 -5.63 0.82 -1.71
CA LEU A 4 -5.93 1.43 -0.41
C LEU A 4 -6.90 2.62 -0.56
N ILE A 5 -6.80 3.37 -1.66
CA ILE A 5 -7.72 4.44 -2.07
C ILE A 5 -9.08 3.83 -2.43
N VAL A 6 -9.09 2.76 -3.24
CA VAL A 6 -10.28 1.95 -3.56
C VAL A 6 -10.90 1.37 -2.28
N LEU A 7 -10.09 0.92 -1.32
CA LEU A 7 -10.53 0.44 -0.01
C LEU A 7 -11.07 1.54 0.89
N LEU A 8 -10.42 2.70 0.94
CA LEU A 8 -10.88 3.85 1.71
C LEU A 8 -12.20 4.37 1.15
N ILE A 9 -12.41 4.26 -0.17
CA ILE A 9 -13.68 4.57 -0.84
C ILE A 9 -14.72 3.49 -0.55
N ALA A 10 -14.38 2.20 -0.64
CA ALA A 10 -15.30 1.11 -0.32
C ALA A 10 -15.71 1.12 1.16
N VAL A 11 -14.77 1.38 2.07
CA VAL A 11 -15.05 1.51 3.51
C VAL A 11 -15.82 2.80 3.80
N ALA A 12 -15.56 3.92 3.13
CA ALA A 12 -16.40 5.11 3.25
C ALA A 12 -17.83 4.85 2.75
N ALA A 13 -18.01 4.12 1.64
CA ALA A 13 -19.31 3.74 1.12
C ALA A 13 -20.06 2.76 2.05
N VAL A 14 -19.35 1.78 2.63
CA VAL A 14 -19.89 0.83 3.61
C VAL A 14 -20.18 1.51 4.95
N GLN A 15 -19.34 2.45 5.40
CA GLN A 15 -19.60 3.26 6.60
C GLN A 15 -20.79 4.20 6.42
N MET A 16 -21.00 4.74 5.22
CA MET A 16 -22.21 5.51 4.88
C MET A 16 -23.47 4.63 4.81
N TRP A 17 -23.34 3.37 4.40
CA TRP A 17 -24.42 2.38 4.43
C TRP A 17 -24.71 1.86 5.86
N ALA A 18 -23.66 1.72 6.69
CA ALA A 18 -23.72 1.25 8.07
C ALA A 18 -24.06 2.35 9.08
N ALA A 19 -23.96 3.64 8.72
CA ALA A 19 -24.37 4.80 9.54
C ALA A 19 -25.90 4.95 9.69
N ARG A 20 -26.62 3.84 9.77
CA ARG A 20 -27.87 3.77 10.53
C ARG A 20 -27.51 3.86 12.02
N PRO A 21 -28.33 4.50 12.86
CA PRO A 21 -27.94 4.85 14.23
C PRO A 21 -27.73 3.59 15.06
N GLY A 22 -26.48 3.32 15.44
CA GLY A 22 -26.12 2.28 16.41
C GLY A 22 -24.71 1.74 16.26
N ARG A 23 -23.84 2.10 17.22
CA ARG A 23 -22.51 1.55 17.57
C ARG A 23 -21.28 2.29 17.03
N ALA A 24 -20.50 2.78 17.98
CA ALA A 24 -19.26 3.54 17.88
C ALA A 24 -18.01 2.64 17.95
N GLY A 25 -16.83 3.22 17.67
CA GLY A 25 -15.50 2.68 18.03
C GLY A 25 -14.48 2.76 16.89
N VAL A 26 -13.77 3.90 16.73
CA VAL A 26 -12.35 4.15 17.13
C VAL A 26 -11.35 3.30 16.36
N GLU A 27 -10.39 3.93 15.65
CA GLU A 27 -9.05 3.43 15.19
C GLU A 27 -8.42 4.44 14.20
N SER A 28 -7.11 4.73 14.10
CA SER A 28 -5.86 4.58 14.89
C SER A 28 -4.72 5.16 14.02
N ALA A 29 -3.52 5.31 14.58
CA ALA A 29 -2.36 6.15 14.19
C ALA A 29 -1.80 6.09 12.74
N GLU A 30 -2.40 5.32 11.85
CA GLU A 30 -2.03 5.31 10.42
C GLU A 30 -2.91 6.25 9.58
N GLN A 31 -4.11 6.52 10.09
CA GLN A 31 -4.82 7.75 9.78
C GLN A 31 -3.87 8.93 9.99
N ALA A 32 -3.13 9.01 11.10
CA ALA A 32 -2.17 10.09 11.36
C ALA A 32 -1.15 10.36 10.24
N GLN A 33 -0.70 9.34 9.51
CA GLN A 33 0.37 9.46 8.51
C GLN A 33 -0.17 9.82 7.12
N ALA A 34 -1.30 9.23 6.71
CA ALA A 34 -2.07 9.69 5.55
C ALA A 34 -2.70 11.10 5.78
N LEU A 35 -2.96 11.44 7.04
CA LEU A 35 -3.39 12.78 7.48
C LEU A 35 -2.27 13.81 7.56
N LYS A 36 -1.02 13.38 7.73
CA LYS A 36 0.18 14.24 7.63
C LYS A 36 0.42 14.73 6.20
N ALA A 37 0.11 13.91 5.19
CA ALA A 37 0.19 14.31 3.78
C ALA A 37 -1.03 15.12 3.29
N GLY A 38 -2.17 15.01 3.98
CA GLY A 38 -3.34 15.86 3.77
C GLY A 38 -4.18 15.56 2.52
N ASP A 39 -3.97 14.43 1.86
CA ASP A 39 -4.68 14.13 0.62
C ASP A 39 -6.01 13.40 0.86
N PHE A 40 -7.06 14.20 1.09
CA PHE A 40 -8.43 13.74 1.33
C PHE A 40 -9.29 13.72 0.08
N SER A 41 -8.74 13.33 -1.07
CA SER A 41 -9.48 13.27 -2.35
C SER A 41 -10.73 12.35 -2.32
N VAL A 42 -10.95 11.60 -1.24
CA VAL A 42 -11.96 10.55 -1.10
C VAL A 42 -13.13 10.89 -0.16
N ILE A 43 -13.03 11.87 0.75
CA ILE A 43 -14.22 12.22 1.54
C ILE A 43 -15.17 13.01 0.66
N SER A 44 -16.33 12.43 0.38
CA SER A 44 -17.38 13.16 -0.30
C SER A 44 -17.77 14.37 0.57
N VAL A 45 -17.84 15.54 -0.05
CA VAL A 45 -18.28 16.77 0.62
C VAL A 45 -19.64 16.56 1.31
N LEU A 46 -20.49 15.67 0.78
CA LEU A 46 -21.76 15.26 1.38
C LEU A 46 -21.59 14.49 2.70
N ALA A 47 -20.65 13.56 2.81
CA ALA A 47 -20.34 12.87 4.07
C ALA A 47 -19.71 13.82 5.10
N MET A 48 -18.92 14.81 4.64
CA MET A 48 -18.32 15.85 5.47
C MET A 48 -19.32 16.74 6.20
N TYR A 49 -20.55 16.88 5.69
CA TYR A 49 -21.63 17.58 6.40
C TYR A 49 -22.20 16.78 7.57
N SER A 50 -21.90 15.48 7.68
CA SER A 50 -22.29 14.72 8.86
C SER A 50 -21.36 15.08 10.02
N THR A 51 -21.96 15.37 11.17
CA THR A 51 -21.23 15.77 12.38
C THR A 51 -20.23 14.68 12.81
N ASP A 52 -20.58 13.41 12.61
CA ASP A 52 -19.73 12.28 12.99
C ASP A 52 -18.53 12.12 12.06
N THR A 53 -18.71 12.25 10.74
CA THR A 53 -17.58 12.26 9.79
C THR A 53 -16.65 13.44 10.05
N ALA A 54 -17.18 14.63 10.37
CA ALA A 54 -16.37 15.79 10.70
C ALA A 54 -15.56 15.59 12.00
N ARG A 55 -16.12 14.91 13.01
CA ARG A 55 -15.40 14.54 14.25
C ARG A 55 -14.32 13.50 14.00
N THR A 56 -14.60 12.49 13.19
CA THR A 56 -13.60 11.47 12.81
C THR A 56 -12.43 12.12 12.09
N ALA A 57 -12.72 12.95 11.07
CA ALA A 57 -11.70 13.70 10.35
C ALA A 57 -10.89 14.62 11.29
N LEU A 58 -11.55 15.27 12.25
CA LEU A 58 -10.88 16.10 13.25
C LEU A 58 -9.88 15.31 14.11
N SER A 59 -10.26 14.13 14.62
CA SER A 59 -9.37 13.28 15.44
C SER A 59 -8.11 12.92 14.65
N SER A 60 -8.36 12.41 13.46
CA SER A 60 -7.38 12.11 12.43
C SER A 60 -6.36 13.25 12.19
N TYR A 61 -6.78 14.52 12.09
CA TYR A 61 -5.83 15.62 11.83
C TYR A 61 -5.01 15.99 13.06
N LYS A 62 -5.51 15.71 14.28
CA LYS A 62 -4.75 15.97 15.50
C LYS A 62 -3.50 15.08 15.57
N ASP A 63 -3.57 13.87 15.04
CA ASP A 63 -2.43 12.96 15.01
C ASP A 63 -1.36 13.41 13.98
N ALA A 64 -1.75 14.29 13.05
CA ALA A 64 -0.89 14.90 12.05
C ALA A 64 -0.23 16.22 12.51
N LEU A 65 -0.37 16.59 13.78
CA LEU A 65 0.36 17.71 14.34
C LEU A 65 1.87 17.39 14.48
N PRO A 66 2.77 18.39 14.39
CA PRO A 66 2.48 19.83 14.28
C PRO A 66 2.46 20.37 12.84
N TRP A 67 2.08 19.61 11.81
CA TRP A 67 2.20 20.10 10.43
C TRP A 67 1.23 21.27 10.11
N PRO A 68 1.67 22.32 9.38
CA PRO A 68 0.80 23.47 9.05
C PRO A 68 -0.50 23.07 8.36
N ALA A 69 -0.40 22.06 7.49
CA ALA A 69 -1.53 21.55 6.71
C ALA A 69 -2.60 20.89 7.59
N ALA A 70 -2.23 20.30 8.73
CA ALA A 70 -3.15 19.73 9.69
C ALA A 70 -3.90 20.85 10.45
N TYR A 71 -3.19 21.87 10.93
CA TYR A 71 -3.78 23.04 11.59
C TYR A 71 -4.83 23.76 10.74
N ARG A 72 -4.56 23.94 9.44
CA ARG A 72 -5.55 24.50 8.48
C ARG A 72 -6.85 23.71 8.48
N ARG A 73 -6.74 22.38 8.29
CA ARG A 73 -7.90 21.51 8.10
C ARG A 73 -8.70 21.34 9.40
N ILE A 74 -8.03 21.28 10.55
CA ILE A 74 -8.67 21.36 11.87
C ILE A 74 -9.47 22.66 12.01
N GLY A 75 -8.84 23.80 11.70
CA GLY A 75 -9.49 25.10 11.79
C GLY A 75 -10.72 25.21 10.92
N ILE A 76 -10.61 24.82 9.64
CA ILE A 76 -11.74 24.83 8.69
C ILE A 76 -12.86 23.89 9.19
N LEU A 77 -12.54 22.67 9.63
CA LEU A 77 -13.54 21.72 10.13
C LEU A 77 -14.30 22.25 11.35
N LYS A 78 -13.56 22.78 12.32
CA LYS A 78 -14.14 23.32 13.55
C LYS A 78 -15.05 24.51 13.27
N GLN A 79 -14.60 25.45 12.44
CA GLN A 79 -15.33 26.66 12.11
C GLN A 79 -16.54 26.37 11.22
N THR A 80 -16.34 25.59 10.15
CA THR A 80 -17.32 25.43 9.07
C THR A 80 -18.36 24.36 9.38
N LEU A 81 -17.92 23.21 9.93
CA LEU A 81 -18.75 22.01 10.04
C LEU A 81 -19.18 21.71 11.48
N LEU A 82 -18.28 21.86 12.46
CA LEU A 82 -18.58 21.60 13.87
C LEU A 82 -19.11 22.83 14.62
N LYS A 83 -19.12 24.01 13.98
CA LYS A 83 -19.55 25.30 14.55
C LYS A 83 -18.87 25.62 15.90
N GLN A 84 -17.63 25.18 16.09
CA GLN A 84 -16.83 25.49 17.26
C GLN A 84 -16.13 26.84 17.06
N SER A 85 -16.45 27.80 17.93
CA SER A 85 -15.82 29.12 17.93
C SER A 85 -14.39 29.03 18.47
N GLY A 86 -13.40 29.39 17.65
CA GLY A 86 -12.01 29.50 18.09
C GLY A 86 -11.00 29.57 16.94
N LEU A 87 -10.01 30.45 17.06
CA LEU A 87 -8.94 30.62 16.06
C LEU A 87 -7.62 29.96 16.49
N SER A 88 -7.61 29.23 17.61
CA SER A 88 -6.40 28.67 18.21
C SER A 88 -5.66 27.78 17.22
N ASP A 89 -6.34 26.86 16.53
CA ASP A 89 -5.69 25.95 15.58
C ASP A 89 -5.12 26.70 14.37
N LEU A 90 -5.86 27.67 13.82
CA LEU A 90 -5.42 28.48 12.68
C LEU A 90 -4.21 29.36 13.03
N LYS A 91 -4.11 29.83 14.28
CA LYS A 91 -2.96 30.60 14.77
C LYS A 91 -1.67 29.77 14.85
N MET A 92 -1.77 28.43 14.87
CA MET A 92 -0.62 27.53 15.02
C MET A 92 0.04 27.13 13.69
N ILE A 93 -0.53 27.55 12.55
CA ILE A 93 -0.02 27.24 11.20
C ILE A 93 1.47 27.58 11.02
N ASP A 94 1.93 28.68 11.62
CA ASP A 94 3.33 29.14 11.54
C ASP A 94 4.08 29.00 12.89
N SER A 95 3.59 28.17 13.80
CA SER A 95 4.25 27.95 15.10
C SER A 95 5.65 27.35 14.91
N ALA A 96 6.55 27.60 15.88
CA ALA A 96 7.93 27.11 15.83
C ALA A 96 8.03 25.58 15.64
N ALA A 97 7.05 24.83 16.17
CA ALA A 97 6.95 23.39 15.96
C ALA A 97 6.52 23.04 14.52
N ALA A 98 5.60 23.81 13.93
CA ALA A 98 5.06 23.56 12.61
C ALA A 98 6.00 23.89 11.46
N ILE A 99 6.88 24.88 11.66
CA ILE A 99 7.78 25.38 10.60
C ILE A 99 9.23 24.90 10.74
N ARG A 100 9.47 23.95 11.65
CA ARG A 100 10.80 23.37 11.88
C ARG A 100 11.27 22.69 10.59
N GLY A 101 12.48 23.02 10.15
CA GLY A 101 13.06 22.46 8.91
C GLY A 101 12.65 23.14 7.61
N PHE A 102 11.72 24.11 7.62
CA PHE A 102 11.37 24.87 6.41
C PHE A 102 12.31 26.04 6.13
N ASP A 103 12.48 26.34 4.84
CA ASP A 103 13.23 27.49 4.35
C ASP A 103 12.54 28.83 4.69
N LYS A 104 13.26 29.94 4.49
CA LYS A 104 12.78 31.29 4.80
C LYS A 104 11.57 31.72 3.95
N ALA A 105 11.54 31.36 2.67
CA ALA A 105 10.45 31.72 1.77
C ALA A 105 9.14 31.01 2.14
N THR A 106 9.24 29.72 2.49
CA THR A 106 8.12 28.89 2.97
C THR A 106 7.56 29.42 4.29
N LYS A 107 8.43 29.82 5.23
CA LYS A 107 8.01 30.46 6.50
C LYS A 107 7.21 31.74 6.28
N ILE A 108 7.69 32.64 5.41
CA ILE A 108 6.99 33.89 5.07
C ILE A 108 5.61 33.60 4.45
N ARG A 109 5.53 32.58 3.58
CA ARG A 109 4.27 32.15 2.94
C ARG A 109 3.27 31.68 3.99
N LEU A 110 3.68 30.82 4.91
CA LEU A 110 2.84 30.28 5.98
C LEU A 110 2.37 31.38 6.95
N HIS A 111 3.22 32.37 7.24
CA HIS A 111 2.83 33.52 8.05
C HIS A 111 1.70 34.34 7.40
N ARG A 112 1.83 34.63 6.10
CA ARG A 112 0.77 35.31 5.32
C ARG A 112 -0.50 34.49 5.23
N GLU A 113 -0.37 33.17 5.14
CA GLU A 113 -1.49 32.24 5.12
C GLU A 113 -2.25 32.23 6.45
N LYS A 114 -1.55 32.18 7.59
CA LYS A 114 -2.15 32.34 8.92
C LYS A 114 -2.98 33.62 8.99
N GLN A 115 -2.40 34.75 8.57
CA GLN A 115 -3.10 36.04 8.65
C GLN A 115 -4.39 36.03 7.84
N MET A 116 -4.36 35.45 6.62
CA MET A 116 -5.56 35.27 5.82
C MET A 116 -6.65 34.50 6.56
N TRP A 117 -6.31 33.35 7.18
CA TRP A 117 -7.30 32.55 7.91
C TRP A 117 -7.86 33.26 9.14
N VAL A 118 -7.00 33.99 9.85
CA VAL A 118 -7.43 34.84 10.97
C VAL A 118 -8.38 35.92 10.48
N ASP A 119 -8.03 36.66 9.43
CA ASP A 119 -8.89 37.70 8.86
C ASP A 119 -10.25 37.13 8.44
N VAL A 120 -10.25 35.99 7.74
CA VAL A 120 -11.46 35.34 7.24
C VAL A 120 -12.38 34.97 8.38
N TYR A 121 -11.88 34.29 9.42
CA TYR A 121 -12.74 33.74 10.47
C TYR A 121 -12.96 34.67 11.66
N SER A 122 -12.13 35.71 11.87
CA SER A 122 -12.36 36.73 12.90
C SER A 122 -13.30 37.85 12.45
N ALA A 123 -13.31 38.20 11.16
CA ALA A 123 -14.14 39.30 10.67
C ALA A 123 -15.63 38.91 10.67
N GLU A 124 -16.48 39.81 11.15
CA GLU A 124 -17.93 39.68 11.05
C GLU A 124 -18.39 39.76 9.59
N LYS A 125 -17.76 40.65 8.81
CA LYS A 125 -18.02 40.84 7.37
C LYS A 125 -16.72 41.15 6.62
N ILE A 126 -16.61 40.66 5.39
CA ILE A 126 -15.44 40.87 4.51
C ILE A 126 -15.89 41.62 3.26
N SER A 127 -15.07 42.51 2.68
CA SER A 127 -15.44 43.16 1.42
C SER A 127 -15.37 42.19 0.22
N PRO A 128 -16.18 42.38 -0.85
CA PRO A 128 -16.08 41.55 -2.05
C PRO A 128 -14.69 41.52 -2.69
N LYS A 129 -13.94 42.63 -2.62
CA LYS A 129 -12.56 42.72 -3.12
C LYS A 129 -11.60 41.84 -2.32
N GLN A 130 -11.71 41.87 -0.99
CA GLN A 130 -10.93 40.98 -0.10
C GLN A 130 -11.29 39.52 -0.33
N ALA A 131 -12.58 39.20 -0.46
CA ALA A 131 -13.06 37.86 -0.72
C ALA A 131 -12.44 37.25 -1.99
N GLN A 132 -12.38 38.00 -3.08
CA GLN A 132 -11.71 37.54 -4.31
C GLN A 132 -10.20 37.32 -4.13
N GLY A 133 -9.54 38.14 -3.30
CA GLY A 133 -8.14 37.94 -2.93
C GLY A 133 -7.91 36.65 -2.15
N TYR A 134 -8.77 36.37 -1.17
CA TYR A 134 -8.70 35.17 -0.35
C TYR A 134 -9.04 33.90 -1.15
N VAL A 135 -10.07 33.94 -2.00
CA VAL A 135 -10.44 32.78 -2.84
C VAL A 135 -9.31 32.38 -3.78
N ARG A 136 -8.60 33.34 -4.40
CA ARG A 136 -7.42 33.04 -5.22
C ARG A 136 -6.36 32.28 -4.43
N ARG A 137 -6.05 32.75 -3.22
CA ARG A 137 -5.08 32.09 -2.34
C ARG A 137 -5.54 30.70 -1.90
N ILE A 138 -6.83 30.54 -1.57
CA ILE A 138 -7.41 29.24 -1.18
C ILE A 138 -7.33 28.23 -2.35
N ASN A 139 -7.51 28.69 -3.58
CA ASN A 139 -7.41 27.83 -4.76
C ASN A 139 -6.00 27.27 -4.98
N ASP A 140 -4.97 28.03 -4.61
CA ASP A 140 -3.57 27.60 -4.66
C ASP A 140 -3.18 26.63 -3.53
N LEU A 141 -4.03 26.46 -2.51
CA LEU A 141 -3.80 25.52 -1.42
C LEU A 141 -4.28 24.10 -1.79
N ASN A 142 -3.49 23.10 -1.40
CA ASN A 142 -3.96 21.71 -1.40
C ASN A 142 -4.84 21.45 -0.17
N LEU A 143 -6.14 21.73 -0.28
CA LEU A 143 -7.15 21.48 0.76
C LEU A 143 -8.08 20.30 0.44
N GLY A 144 -7.90 19.66 -0.72
CA GLY A 144 -8.79 18.62 -1.22
C GLY A 144 -10.28 19.04 -1.11
N PRO A 145 -11.14 18.22 -0.47
CA PRO A 145 -12.59 18.45 -0.41
C PRO A 145 -12.98 19.66 0.45
N LEU A 146 -12.11 20.14 1.34
CA LEU A 146 -12.36 21.32 2.17
C LEU A 146 -12.19 22.65 1.40
N LYS A 147 -11.58 22.62 0.21
CA LYS A 147 -11.32 23.83 -0.60
C LYS A 147 -12.60 24.63 -0.84
N GLN A 148 -13.60 23.98 -1.44
CA GLN A 148 -14.84 24.65 -1.83
C GLN A 148 -15.72 25.03 -0.64
N LEU A 149 -15.57 24.32 0.49
CA LEU A 149 -16.20 24.70 1.76
C LEU A 149 -15.62 26.02 2.29
N ALA A 150 -14.28 26.14 2.30
CA ALA A 150 -13.62 27.38 2.71
C ALA A 150 -13.95 28.55 1.76
N VAL A 151 -14.01 28.31 0.45
CA VAL A 151 -14.43 29.32 -0.55
C VAL A 151 -15.86 29.78 -0.29
N ALA A 152 -16.79 28.86 -0.01
CA ALA A 152 -18.17 29.19 0.29
C ALA A 152 -18.30 30.06 1.55
N ASP A 153 -17.54 29.77 2.61
CA ASP A 153 -17.51 30.57 3.83
C ASP A 153 -17.01 32.01 3.59
N VAL A 154 -15.95 32.16 2.79
CA VAL A 154 -15.44 33.48 2.40
C VAL A 154 -16.50 34.28 1.65
N TYR A 155 -17.17 33.67 0.68
CA TYR A 155 -18.26 34.34 -0.06
C TYR A 155 -19.46 34.67 0.82
N LYS A 156 -19.80 33.80 1.77
CA LYS A 156 -20.88 34.03 2.73
C LYS A 156 -20.58 35.24 3.61
N LYS A 157 -19.37 35.35 4.15
CA LYS A 157 -18.90 36.51 4.93
C LYS A 157 -18.82 37.79 4.11
N ALA A 158 -18.68 37.68 2.79
CA ALA A 158 -18.74 38.82 1.89
C ALA A 158 -20.17 39.21 1.43
N GLY A 159 -21.20 38.52 1.91
CA GLY A 159 -22.59 38.73 1.49
C GLY A 159 -22.89 38.23 0.07
N MET A 160 -21.96 37.50 -0.55
CA MET A 160 -22.06 37.01 -1.93
C MET A 160 -22.79 35.65 -1.97
N LYS A 161 -24.08 35.65 -1.58
CA LYS A 161 -24.87 34.41 -1.39
C LYS A 161 -24.90 33.48 -2.60
N ALA A 162 -25.05 34.02 -3.82
CA ALA A 162 -25.06 33.24 -5.05
C ALA A 162 -23.73 32.48 -5.26
N LYS A 163 -22.60 33.18 -5.15
CA LYS A 163 -21.27 32.57 -5.29
C LYS A 163 -20.96 31.55 -4.19
N ALA A 164 -21.46 31.78 -2.98
CA ALA A 164 -21.34 30.81 -1.90
C ALA A 164 -22.13 29.53 -2.24
N ALA A 165 -23.35 29.66 -2.77
CA ALA A 165 -24.16 28.51 -3.20
C ALA A 165 -23.51 27.75 -4.36
N ASP A 166 -22.95 28.45 -5.35
CA ASP A 166 -22.22 27.84 -6.47
C ASP A 166 -21.00 27.04 -6.00
N ALA A 167 -20.20 27.61 -5.10
CA ALA A 167 -19.05 26.90 -4.51
C ALA A 167 -19.49 25.62 -3.77
N LEU A 168 -20.61 25.65 -3.06
CA LEU A 168 -21.16 24.46 -2.40
C LEU A 168 -21.70 23.41 -3.40
N LEU A 169 -22.27 23.85 -4.51
CA LEU A 169 -22.71 22.96 -5.59
C LEU A 169 -21.50 22.30 -6.27
N ASP A 170 -20.45 23.06 -6.59
CA ASP A 170 -19.20 22.54 -7.15
C ASP A 170 -18.56 21.51 -6.22
N ALA A 171 -18.58 21.79 -4.91
CA ALA A 171 -18.12 20.85 -3.89
C ALA A 171 -18.90 19.53 -3.94
N ARG A 172 -20.22 19.60 -4.07
CA ARG A 172 -21.10 18.42 -4.20
C ARG A 172 -20.88 17.66 -5.50
N PHE A 173 -20.72 18.35 -6.64
CA PHE A 173 -20.47 17.72 -7.94
C PHE A 173 -19.11 17.03 -7.98
N SER A 174 -18.06 17.69 -7.51
CA SER A 174 -16.72 17.11 -7.39
C SER A 174 -16.75 15.85 -6.52
N ALA A 175 -17.44 15.90 -5.38
CA ALA A 175 -17.62 14.75 -4.50
C ALA A 175 -18.36 13.58 -5.17
N LYS A 176 -19.48 13.85 -5.85
CA LYS A 176 -20.23 12.82 -6.59
C LYS A 176 -19.37 12.18 -7.69
N ARG A 177 -18.64 13.00 -8.46
CA ARG A 177 -17.75 12.52 -9.53
C ARG A 177 -16.66 11.59 -8.97
N SER A 178 -15.99 11.97 -7.89
CA SER A 178 -14.98 11.13 -7.24
C SER A 178 -15.57 9.81 -6.73
N MET A 179 -16.76 9.84 -6.12
CA MET A 179 -17.46 8.63 -5.67
C MET A 179 -17.84 7.71 -6.83
N SER A 180 -18.37 8.27 -7.92
CA SER A 180 -18.76 7.50 -9.11
C SER A 180 -17.56 6.87 -9.81
N LEU A 181 -16.46 7.60 -9.97
CA LEU A 181 -15.21 7.07 -10.55
C LEU A 181 -14.67 5.91 -9.70
N ALA A 182 -14.67 6.08 -8.39
CA ALA A 182 -14.21 5.06 -7.46
C ALA A 182 -15.12 3.83 -7.43
N GLY A 183 -16.44 4.02 -7.39
CA GLY A 183 -17.41 2.93 -7.49
C GLY A 183 -17.29 2.18 -8.81
N SER A 184 -17.02 2.89 -9.91
CA SER A 184 -16.76 2.28 -11.21
C SER A 184 -15.46 1.45 -11.20
N LEU A 185 -14.40 1.95 -10.56
CA LEU A 185 -13.13 1.22 -10.42
C LEU A 185 -13.31 -0.05 -9.57
N VAL A 186 -14.04 0.02 -8.46
CA VAL A 186 -14.42 -1.17 -7.66
C VAL A 186 -15.23 -2.14 -8.52
N GLY A 187 -16.22 -1.64 -9.26
CA GLY A 187 -17.06 -2.46 -10.14
C GLY A 187 -16.24 -3.18 -11.22
N ILE A 188 -15.28 -2.48 -11.83
CA ILE A 188 -14.35 -3.06 -12.82
C ILE A 188 -13.46 -4.12 -12.16
N LEU A 189 -12.94 -3.87 -10.96
CA LEU A 189 -12.10 -4.84 -10.25
C LEU A 189 -12.89 -6.09 -9.82
N VAL A 190 -14.14 -5.93 -9.39
CA VAL A 190 -15.02 -7.04 -9.05
C VAL A 190 -15.41 -7.83 -10.29
N ALA A 191 -15.81 -7.15 -11.38
CA ALA A 191 -16.18 -7.79 -12.64
C ALA A 191 -14.98 -8.51 -13.29
N GLY A 192 -13.83 -7.83 -13.39
CA GLY A 192 -12.58 -8.41 -13.83
C GLY A 192 -12.12 -9.55 -12.90
N GLY A 193 -12.44 -9.43 -11.61
CA GLY A 193 -12.28 -10.48 -10.63
C GLY A 193 -13.09 -11.73 -10.92
N LEU A 194 -14.41 -11.59 -11.13
CA LEU A 194 -15.29 -12.71 -11.47
C LEU A 194 -14.88 -13.39 -12.77
N VAL A 195 -14.51 -12.61 -13.79
CA VAL A 195 -13.92 -13.12 -15.03
C VAL A 195 -12.59 -13.83 -14.74
N GLY A 196 -11.76 -13.26 -13.88
CA GLY A 196 -10.51 -13.84 -13.41
C GLY A 196 -10.69 -15.17 -12.70
N VAL A 197 -11.73 -15.36 -11.89
CA VAL A 197 -12.07 -16.64 -11.24
C VAL A 197 -12.46 -17.70 -12.27
N VAL A 198 -13.27 -17.34 -13.26
CA VAL A 198 -13.66 -18.25 -14.35
C VAL A 198 -12.44 -18.63 -15.17
N ILE A 199 -11.59 -17.65 -15.52
CA ILE A 199 -10.32 -17.90 -16.21
C ILE A 199 -9.40 -18.76 -15.35
N ALA A 200 -9.28 -18.51 -14.05
CA ALA A 200 -8.50 -19.30 -13.11
C ALA A 200 -8.96 -20.76 -13.07
N GLY A 201 -10.28 -20.97 -13.00
CA GLY A 201 -10.90 -22.29 -12.99
C GLY A 201 -10.64 -23.03 -14.30
N ILE A 202 -10.87 -22.37 -15.45
CA ILE A 202 -10.58 -22.97 -16.76
C ILE A 202 -9.09 -23.26 -16.89
N PHE A 203 -8.24 -22.32 -16.51
CA PHE A 203 -6.80 -22.41 -16.67
C PHE A 203 -6.20 -23.50 -15.77
N LEU A 204 -6.49 -23.49 -14.46
CA LEU A 204 -5.96 -24.46 -13.50
C LEU A 204 -6.50 -25.87 -13.73
N PHE A 205 -7.77 -26.02 -14.14
CA PHE A 205 -8.40 -27.34 -14.24
C PHE A 205 -8.45 -27.94 -15.66
N LYS A 206 -8.45 -27.12 -16.72
CA LYS A 206 -8.50 -27.61 -18.12
C LYS A 206 -7.24 -27.40 -18.94
N ILE A 207 -6.46 -26.34 -18.69
CA ILE A 207 -5.34 -25.94 -19.58
C ILE A 207 -3.97 -26.31 -18.98
N ALA A 208 -3.79 -26.11 -17.67
CA ALA A 208 -2.53 -26.41 -17.02
C ALA A 208 -2.31 -27.95 -17.02
N PRO A 209 -1.18 -28.44 -17.55
CA PRO A 209 -0.93 -29.87 -17.70
C PRO A 209 -0.99 -30.55 -16.32
N GLN A 210 -1.70 -31.67 -16.20
CA GLN A 210 -1.61 -32.49 -14.98
C GLN A 210 -0.37 -33.36 -15.12
N LEU A 211 0.76 -32.93 -14.56
CA LEU A 211 1.93 -33.80 -14.47
C LEU A 211 1.70 -34.88 -13.41
N PRO A 212 2.04 -36.16 -13.68
CA PRO A 212 1.88 -37.24 -12.71
C PRO A 212 2.61 -36.95 -11.40
N HIS A 213 1.98 -37.28 -10.26
CA HIS A 213 2.56 -37.09 -8.92
C HIS A 213 3.97 -37.65 -8.73
N ALA A 214 4.33 -38.68 -9.50
CA ALA A 214 5.63 -39.34 -9.44
C ALA A 214 6.81 -38.51 -9.99
N SER A 215 6.55 -37.34 -10.60
CA SER A 215 7.62 -36.46 -11.15
C SER A 215 8.13 -35.40 -10.17
N TYR A 216 7.57 -35.39 -8.96
CA TYR A 216 8.06 -34.61 -7.84
C TYR A 216 8.90 -35.57 -6.99
N TYR A 217 9.99 -35.09 -6.40
CA TYR A 217 10.84 -35.80 -5.42
C TYR A 217 11.99 -36.61 -5.99
N VAL A 218 13.18 -36.08 -5.74
CA VAL A 218 14.30 -36.94 -5.38
C VAL A 218 14.97 -36.40 -4.09
N LEU A 219 14.95 -35.08 -3.82
CA LEU A 219 15.63 -34.47 -2.66
C LEU A 219 14.94 -34.80 -1.32
N SER A 220 15.73 -35.19 -0.32
CA SER A 220 15.21 -35.49 1.01
C SER A 220 14.66 -34.23 1.69
N PRO A 221 13.51 -34.30 2.38
CA PRO A 221 12.91 -33.14 3.05
C PRO A 221 13.87 -32.46 4.04
N SER A 222 14.71 -33.23 4.74
CA SER A 222 15.69 -32.69 5.70
C SER A 222 16.72 -31.77 5.01
N VAL A 223 17.24 -32.14 3.84
CA VAL A 223 18.19 -31.32 3.07
C VAL A 223 17.51 -30.04 2.60
N THR A 224 16.28 -30.13 2.10
CA THR A 224 15.51 -28.96 1.64
C THR A 224 15.18 -28.00 2.79
N PHE A 225 14.80 -28.51 3.96
CA PHE A 225 14.54 -27.68 5.14
C PHE A 225 15.82 -27.03 5.66
N ALA A 226 16.95 -27.74 5.70
CA ALA A 226 18.23 -27.17 6.12
C ALA A 226 18.66 -26.02 5.20
N ALA A 227 18.55 -26.19 3.87
CA ALA A 227 18.86 -25.13 2.91
C ALA A 227 17.97 -23.89 3.10
N LEU A 228 16.67 -24.09 3.35
CA LEU A 228 15.75 -22.99 3.65
C LEU A 228 16.13 -22.26 4.96
N LEU A 229 16.42 -23.01 6.03
CA LEU A 229 16.80 -22.40 7.32
C LEU A 229 18.10 -21.61 7.21
N ILE A 230 19.09 -22.14 6.48
CA ILE A 230 20.35 -21.44 6.21
C ILE A 230 20.10 -20.16 5.41
N TYR A 231 19.27 -20.23 4.36
CA TYR A 231 18.88 -19.06 3.58
C TYR A 231 18.20 -18.00 4.46
N LEU A 232 17.21 -18.38 5.25
CA LEU A 232 16.50 -17.45 6.14
C LEU A 232 17.44 -16.84 7.18
N ALA A 233 18.29 -17.65 7.82
CA ALA A 233 19.27 -17.17 8.79
C ALA A 233 20.28 -16.19 8.16
N ALA A 234 20.81 -16.52 6.98
CA ALA A 234 21.72 -15.64 6.24
C ALA A 234 21.01 -14.35 5.80
N TYR A 235 19.78 -14.45 5.29
CA TYR A 235 19.00 -13.30 4.84
C TYR A 235 18.71 -12.33 5.98
N PHE A 236 18.15 -12.81 7.09
CA PHE A 236 17.84 -11.97 8.24
C PHE A 236 19.10 -11.46 8.93
N GLY A 237 20.14 -12.28 9.06
CA GLY A 237 21.42 -11.89 9.66
C GLY A 237 22.13 -10.80 8.86
N LEU A 238 22.30 -10.99 7.56
CA LEU A 238 22.94 -10.00 6.69
C LEU A 238 22.11 -8.71 6.59
N SER A 239 20.78 -8.82 6.53
CA SER A 239 19.90 -7.65 6.49
C SER A 239 19.94 -6.85 7.80
N ALA A 240 20.05 -7.53 8.95
CA ALA A 240 20.23 -6.85 10.25
C ALA A 240 21.58 -6.11 10.31
N VAL A 241 22.67 -6.75 9.87
CA VAL A 241 24.00 -6.11 9.80
C VAL A 241 23.99 -4.91 8.86
N ALA A 242 23.38 -5.07 7.67
CA ALA A 242 23.24 -3.98 6.70
C ALA A 242 22.42 -2.80 7.26
N GLY A 243 21.33 -3.08 7.98
CA GLY A 243 20.51 -2.05 8.63
C GLY A 243 21.29 -1.27 9.68
N VAL A 244 22.01 -1.96 10.58
CA VAL A 244 22.85 -1.32 11.61
C VAL A 244 23.95 -0.47 10.97
N ALA A 245 24.61 -0.99 9.92
CA ALA A 245 25.65 -0.26 9.21
C ALA A 245 25.10 1.00 8.51
N ALA A 246 23.92 0.90 7.88
CA ALA A 246 23.26 2.04 7.24
C ALA A 246 22.86 3.12 8.24
N ASP A 247 22.32 2.73 9.41
CA ASP A 247 21.95 3.68 10.46
C ASP A 247 23.16 4.37 11.09
N ALA A 248 24.26 3.63 11.30
CA ALA A 248 25.51 4.20 11.80
C ALA A 248 26.14 5.21 10.82
N ALA A 249 25.98 4.98 9.52
CA ALA A 249 26.57 5.81 8.48
C ALA A 249 25.68 7.02 8.08
N ARG A 250 24.38 6.98 8.37
CA ARG A 250 23.38 8.04 8.06
C ARG A 250 23.79 9.46 8.46
N PRO A 251 24.38 9.71 9.64
CA PRO A 251 24.80 11.07 10.03
C PRO A 251 25.92 11.65 9.17
N ILE A 252 26.72 10.79 8.52
CA ILE A 252 27.91 11.16 7.75
C ILE A 252 27.59 11.24 6.26
N MET A 253 26.69 10.38 5.79
CA MET A 253 26.32 10.29 4.37
C MET A 253 24.78 10.36 4.22
N PRO A 254 24.17 11.55 4.20
CA PRO A 254 22.72 11.71 4.22
C PRO A 254 21.98 11.13 2.99
N ASN A 255 22.70 10.81 1.89
CA ASN A 255 22.15 10.17 0.69
C ASN A 255 22.37 8.65 0.65
N LEU A 256 22.48 8.00 1.81
CA LEU A 256 22.75 6.56 1.95
C LEU A 256 21.64 5.62 1.47
N ASP A 257 20.48 6.12 1.05
CA ASP A 257 19.34 5.27 0.68
C ASP A 257 19.70 4.33 -0.48
N ALA A 258 20.42 4.80 -1.50
CA ALA A 258 20.93 3.96 -2.60
C ALA A 258 21.86 2.83 -2.13
N VAL A 259 22.74 3.15 -1.18
CA VAL A 259 23.69 2.19 -0.59
C VAL A 259 22.95 1.21 0.31
N GLY A 260 21.97 1.66 1.09
CA GLY A 260 21.10 0.80 1.91
C GLY A 260 20.32 -0.20 1.05
N ILE A 261 19.75 0.25 -0.07
CA ILE A 261 19.10 -0.62 -1.06
C ILE A 261 20.11 -1.60 -1.64
N ALA A 262 21.28 -1.14 -2.06
CA ALA A 262 22.31 -2.01 -2.64
C ALA A 262 22.81 -3.05 -1.62
N LEU A 263 22.92 -2.69 -0.34
CA LEU A 263 23.26 -3.62 0.74
C LEU A 263 22.14 -4.63 1.01
N MET A 264 20.88 -4.22 0.93
CA MET A 264 19.72 -5.12 1.07
C MET A 264 19.59 -6.08 -0.13
N ILE A 265 19.81 -5.60 -1.35
CA ILE A 265 19.87 -6.44 -2.56
C ILE A 265 21.07 -7.39 -2.45
N GLY A 266 22.23 -6.88 -2.05
CA GLY A 266 23.44 -7.63 -1.85
C GLY A 266 23.27 -8.74 -0.80
N SER A 267 22.64 -8.44 0.35
CA SER A 267 22.35 -9.44 1.38
C SER A 267 21.41 -10.52 0.87
N ALA A 268 20.36 -10.15 0.14
CA ALA A 268 19.42 -11.09 -0.47
C ALA A 268 20.09 -12.02 -1.49
N LEU A 269 20.91 -11.47 -2.37
CA LEU A 269 21.66 -12.22 -3.37
C LEU A 269 22.71 -13.15 -2.73
N ILE A 270 23.46 -12.67 -1.75
CA ILE A 270 24.47 -13.47 -1.03
C ILE A 270 23.80 -14.60 -0.26
N ALA A 271 22.73 -14.31 0.48
CA ALA A 271 21.97 -15.33 1.22
C ALA A 271 21.37 -16.38 0.27
N GLY A 272 20.78 -15.92 -0.84
CA GLY A 272 20.21 -16.78 -1.88
C GLY A 272 21.28 -17.66 -2.54
N ALA A 273 22.42 -17.08 -2.92
CA ALA A 273 23.55 -17.80 -3.49
C ALA A 273 24.12 -18.84 -2.52
N PHE A 274 24.27 -18.49 -1.24
CA PHE A 274 24.76 -19.42 -0.23
C PHE A 274 23.81 -20.60 -0.02
N GLY A 275 22.50 -20.33 0.12
CA GLY A 275 21.48 -21.38 0.23
C GLY A 275 21.42 -22.27 -1.01
N LEU A 276 21.60 -21.69 -2.21
CA LEU A 276 21.72 -22.44 -3.46
C LEU A 276 22.97 -23.33 -3.45
N VAL A 277 24.16 -22.81 -3.12
CA VAL A 277 25.40 -23.61 -3.07
C VAL A 277 25.25 -24.83 -2.16
N VAL A 278 24.68 -24.65 -0.97
CA VAL A 278 24.41 -25.77 -0.04
C VAL A 278 23.46 -26.78 -0.66
N LEU A 279 22.39 -26.33 -1.31
CA LEU A 279 21.43 -27.21 -1.98
C LEU A 279 22.10 -28.02 -3.10
N ILE A 280 22.96 -27.38 -3.90
CA ILE A 280 23.65 -27.97 -5.04
C ILE A 280 24.63 -29.03 -4.59
N ASP A 281 25.46 -28.71 -3.60
CA ASP A 281 26.41 -29.63 -3.02
C ASP A 281 25.71 -30.89 -2.51
N ARG A 282 24.61 -30.73 -1.77
CA ARG A 282 23.82 -31.85 -1.26
C ARG A 282 23.08 -32.62 -2.35
N ALA A 283 22.54 -31.94 -3.36
CA ALA A 283 21.90 -32.61 -4.50
C ALA A 283 22.91 -33.46 -5.29
N LYS A 284 24.13 -32.95 -5.51
CA LYS A 284 25.22 -33.70 -6.15
C LYS A 284 25.64 -34.93 -5.33
N GLN A 285 25.80 -34.79 -4.01
CA GLN A 285 26.13 -35.91 -3.12
C GLN A 285 25.07 -37.02 -3.15
N LEU A 286 23.81 -36.67 -3.43
CA LEU A 286 22.70 -37.61 -3.54
C LEU A 286 22.45 -38.10 -4.98
N GLY A 287 23.22 -37.63 -5.97
CA GLY A 287 23.08 -38.00 -7.38
C GLY A 287 21.84 -37.43 -8.07
N GLN A 288 21.38 -36.23 -7.68
CA GLN A 288 20.06 -35.72 -8.07
C GLN A 288 20.12 -34.44 -8.90
N ASP A 289 19.13 -34.29 -9.79
CA ASP A 289 19.00 -33.16 -10.72
C ASP A 289 18.12 -32.02 -10.16
N TRP A 290 18.42 -30.80 -10.56
CA TRP A 290 17.77 -29.54 -10.17
C TRP A 290 16.36 -29.40 -10.73
N ARG A 291 16.05 -30.16 -11.79
CA ARG A 291 14.68 -30.26 -12.33
C ARG A 291 13.68 -30.72 -11.26
N THR A 292 14.15 -31.40 -10.21
CA THR A 292 13.33 -31.87 -9.08
C THR A 292 12.72 -30.75 -8.24
N ILE A 293 13.41 -29.61 -8.13
CA ILE A 293 12.89 -28.40 -7.47
C ILE A 293 12.15 -27.48 -8.45
N GLY A 294 12.00 -27.87 -9.71
CA GLY A 294 11.12 -27.17 -10.64
C GLY A 294 11.74 -26.22 -11.63
N TYR A 295 13.06 -26.15 -11.70
CA TYR A 295 13.77 -25.54 -12.82
C TYR A 295 13.65 -26.41 -14.08
N ARG A 296 12.42 -26.50 -14.60
CA ARG A 296 12.07 -27.15 -15.86
C ARG A 296 11.01 -26.31 -16.56
N THR A 297 11.04 -26.29 -17.88
CA THR A 297 9.98 -25.71 -18.72
C THR A 297 9.77 -26.64 -19.91
N GLN A 298 8.51 -26.83 -20.32
CA GLN A 298 8.23 -27.52 -21.59
C GLN A 298 8.01 -26.51 -22.72
N SER A 299 7.57 -25.29 -22.37
CA SER A 299 7.39 -24.16 -23.30
C SER A 299 7.41 -22.86 -22.49
N VAL A 300 8.38 -22.01 -22.79
CA VAL A 300 8.54 -20.70 -22.12
C VAL A 300 7.31 -19.84 -22.31
N LEU A 301 6.81 -19.73 -23.55
CA LEU A 301 5.62 -18.93 -23.85
C LEU A 301 4.41 -19.43 -23.05
N ARG A 302 4.21 -20.75 -23.01
CA ARG A 302 3.12 -21.34 -22.22
C ARG A 302 3.26 -20.96 -20.75
N ASP A 303 4.44 -21.17 -20.15
CA ASP A 303 4.67 -20.89 -18.74
C ASP A 303 4.50 -19.39 -18.40
N ILE A 304 4.86 -18.48 -19.31
CA ILE A 304 4.58 -17.04 -19.19
C ILE A 304 3.08 -16.77 -19.21
N VAL A 305 2.35 -17.33 -20.18
CA VAL A 305 0.89 -17.18 -20.27
C VAL A 305 0.20 -17.77 -19.02
N CYS A 306 0.70 -18.91 -18.52
CA CYS A 306 0.27 -19.50 -17.26
C CYS A 306 0.45 -18.54 -16.08
N GLY A 307 1.62 -17.88 -15.99
CA GLY A 307 1.92 -16.92 -14.94
C GLY A 307 1.07 -15.66 -15.01
N ILE A 308 0.86 -15.09 -16.21
CA ILE A 308 -0.04 -13.95 -16.44
C ILE A 308 -1.47 -14.33 -16.05
N GLY A 309 -1.95 -15.49 -16.51
CA GLY A 309 -3.28 -15.99 -16.18
C GLY A 309 -3.45 -16.19 -14.67
N GLY A 310 -2.44 -16.74 -14.01
CA GLY A 310 -2.40 -16.89 -12.55
C GLY A 310 -2.40 -15.55 -11.80
N PHE A 311 -1.68 -14.55 -12.29
CA PHE A 311 -1.71 -13.20 -11.73
C PHE A 311 -3.12 -12.60 -11.82
N LEU A 312 -3.72 -12.59 -13.02
CA LEU A 312 -5.08 -12.08 -13.23
C LEU A 312 -6.12 -12.83 -12.40
N ALA A 313 -5.98 -14.15 -12.29
CA ALA A 313 -6.78 -15.01 -11.43
C ALA A 313 -6.69 -14.64 -9.95
N SER A 314 -5.51 -14.17 -9.49
CA SER A 314 -5.28 -13.85 -8.07
C SER A 314 -5.92 -12.52 -7.65
N LEU A 315 -6.05 -11.56 -8.56
CA LEU A 315 -6.56 -10.20 -8.29
C LEU A 315 -7.86 -10.14 -7.46
N PRO A 316 -8.96 -10.86 -7.79
CA PRO A 316 -10.17 -10.83 -6.98
C PRO A 316 -9.94 -11.31 -5.55
N PHE A 317 -9.20 -12.41 -5.39
CA PHE A 317 -8.98 -13.02 -4.09
C PHE A 317 -8.05 -12.16 -3.24
N VAL A 318 -7.00 -11.60 -3.85
CA VAL A 318 -6.10 -10.65 -3.18
C VAL A 318 -6.86 -9.38 -2.80
N PHE A 319 -7.80 -8.90 -3.62
CA PHE A 319 -8.65 -7.77 -3.29
C PHE A 319 -9.56 -8.06 -2.09
N VAL A 320 -10.25 -9.21 -2.07
CA VAL A 320 -11.07 -9.63 -0.92
C VAL A 320 -10.23 -9.86 0.32
N ALA A 321 -9.07 -10.51 0.19
CA ALA A 321 -8.11 -10.71 1.27
C ALA A 321 -7.59 -9.39 1.82
N MET A 322 -7.36 -8.39 0.97
CA MET A 322 -7.00 -7.04 1.38
C MET A 322 -8.15 -6.37 2.14
N LEU A 323 -9.39 -6.46 1.65
CA LEU A 323 -10.57 -5.96 2.36
C LEU A 323 -10.72 -6.58 3.74
N MET A 324 -10.56 -7.90 3.83
CA MET A 324 -10.60 -8.65 5.08
C MET A 324 -9.44 -8.25 5.99
N ALA A 325 -8.22 -8.15 5.47
CA ALA A 325 -7.05 -7.75 6.23
C ALA A 325 -7.21 -6.35 6.82
N VAL A 326 -7.72 -5.39 6.04
CA VAL A 326 -7.99 -4.05 6.54
C VAL A 326 -9.17 -4.02 7.50
N GLY A 327 -10.25 -4.78 7.25
CA GLY A 327 -11.35 -4.92 8.20
C GLY A 327 -10.88 -5.49 9.54
N LEU A 328 -10.04 -6.52 9.49
CA LEU A 328 -9.47 -7.21 10.65
C LEU A 328 -8.45 -6.34 11.39
N SER A 329 -7.60 -5.62 10.66
CA SER A 329 -6.71 -4.60 11.21
C SER A 329 -7.50 -3.55 11.98
N ARG A 330 -8.59 -3.04 11.38
CA ARG A 330 -9.49 -2.02 11.94
C ARG A 330 -10.38 -2.45 13.12
N THR A 331 -10.44 -3.75 13.41
CA THR A 331 -11.40 -4.28 14.41
C THR A 331 -10.72 -5.10 15.49
N ILE A 332 -9.69 -5.86 15.14
CA ILE A 332 -9.02 -6.83 16.02
C ILE A 332 -7.56 -6.43 16.26
N PHE A 333 -6.85 -5.95 15.25
CA PHE A 333 -5.43 -5.64 15.34
C PHE A 333 -5.18 -4.13 15.39
N GLN A 334 -5.88 -3.45 16.29
CA GLN A 334 -5.89 -1.99 16.40
C GLN A 334 -4.52 -1.32 16.61
N ARG A 335 -3.52 -2.13 17.00
CA ARG A 335 -2.14 -1.72 17.27
C ARG A 335 -1.17 -2.06 16.13
N PHE A 336 -1.64 -2.69 15.07
CA PHE A 336 -0.85 -3.08 13.91
C PHE A 336 -1.33 -2.30 12.68
N SER A 337 -0.54 -1.32 12.29
CA SER A 337 -0.75 -0.49 11.11
C SER A 337 -0.79 -1.34 9.82
N THR A 338 -1.65 -1.00 8.86
CA THR A 338 -1.68 -1.57 7.51
C THR A 338 -0.39 -1.25 6.78
N PRO A 339 0.45 -2.25 6.52
CA PRO A 339 1.87 -1.96 6.49
C PRO A 339 2.25 -1.17 5.24
N GLU A 340 3.10 -0.15 5.45
CA GLU A 340 3.65 0.66 4.37
C GLU A 340 4.46 -0.25 3.43
N GLN A 341 4.38 0.01 2.12
CA GLN A 341 5.21 -0.70 1.16
C GLN A 341 6.67 -0.39 1.51
N PRO A 342 7.54 -1.40 1.74
CA PRO A 342 8.91 -1.19 2.24
C PRO A 342 9.75 -0.24 1.37
N PHE A 343 9.36 -0.11 0.10
CA PHE A 343 10.05 0.69 -0.91
C PHE A 343 9.43 2.06 -1.18
N GLY A 344 8.28 2.40 -0.59
CA GLY A 344 7.58 3.66 -0.86
C GLY A 344 8.39 4.90 -0.47
N ASP A 345 9.02 4.86 0.72
CA ASP A 345 9.90 5.94 1.20
C ASP A 345 11.14 6.09 0.34
N ILE A 346 11.70 4.97 -0.13
CA ILE A 346 12.87 4.95 -1.00
C ILE A 346 12.54 5.56 -2.37
N ILE A 347 11.41 5.18 -2.97
CA ILE A 347 10.99 5.71 -4.28
C ILE A 347 10.65 7.20 -4.19
N SER A 348 10.00 7.63 -3.10
CA SER A 348 9.59 9.03 -2.93
C SER A 348 10.74 9.98 -2.62
N ARG A 349 11.83 9.50 -2.02
CA ARG A 349 13.02 10.30 -1.69
C ARG A 349 14.18 10.13 -2.68
N GLY A 350 14.23 8.99 -3.37
CA GLY A 350 15.31 8.61 -4.28
C GLY A 350 15.17 9.21 -5.69
N GLY A 351 16.21 9.04 -6.49
CA GLY A 351 16.24 9.40 -7.90
C GLY A 351 15.88 8.23 -8.82
N MET A 352 16.15 8.42 -10.12
CA MET A 352 15.87 7.42 -11.15
C MET A 352 16.66 6.12 -10.95
N LEU A 353 17.90 6.22 -10.46
CA LEU A 353 18.76 5.05 -10.24
C LEU A 353 18.22 4.18 -9.10
N GLU A 354 17.86 4.78 -7.98
CA GLU A 354 17.27 4.10 -6.81
C GLU A 354 15.96 3.41 -7.20
N THR A 355 15.13 4.10 -7.99
CA THR A 355 13.89 3.53 -8.53
C THR A 355 14.20 2.29 -9.39
N ILE A 356 15.13 2.37 -10.34
CA ILE A 356 15.52 1.23 -11.18
C ILE A 356 16.03 0.06 -10.34
N LEU A 357 16.87 0.32 -9.33
CA LEU A 357 17.41 -0.70 -8.45
C LEU A 357 16.32 -1.39 -7.63
N VAL A 358 15.35 -0.64 -7.10
CA VAL A 358 14.18 -1.19 -6.40
C VAL A 358 13.35 -2.07 -7.33
N PHE A 359 13.08 -1.62 -8.57
CA PHE A 359 12.34 -2.40 -9.54
C PHE A 359 13.06 -3.71 -9.88
N ALA A 360 14.36 -3.67 -10.16
CA ALA A 360 15.17 -4.86 -10.43
C ALA A 360 15.16 -5.84 -9.23
N ALA A 361 15.31 -5.31 -8.02
CA ALA A 361 15.31 -6.08 -6.79
C ALA A 361 13.98 -6.79 -6.56
N ALA A 362 12.90 -6.03 -6.45
CA ALA A 362 11.61 -6.55 -6.03
C ALA A 362 10.83 -7.24 -7.17
N SER A 363 11.07 -6.88 -8.43
CA SER A 363 10.32 -7.43 -9.56
C SER A 363 11.01 -8.59 -10.27
N VAL A 364 12.33 -8.76 -10.07
CA VAL A 364 13.10 -9.81 -10.76
C VAL A 364 13.85 -10.67 -9.75
N ILE A 365 14.75 -10.07 -8.97
CA ILE A 365 15.66 -10.82 -8.09
C ILE A 365 14.86 -11.55 -7.00
N ALA A 366 14.00 -10.83 -6.27
CA ALA A 366 13.20 -11.39 -5.19
C ALA A 366 12.28 -12.52 -5.68
N PRO A 367 11.46 -12.35 -6.74
CA PRO A 367 10.67 -13.44 -7.31
C PRO A 367 11.49 -14.68 -7.67
N ILE A 368 12.68 -14.53 -8.26
CA ILE A 368 13.51 -15.69 -8.61
C ILE A 368 13.99 -16.41 -7.34
N VAL A 369 14.55 -15.68 -6.39
CA VAL A 369 15.10 -16.25 -5.15
C VAL A 369 13.99 -16.86 -4.32
N GLU A 370 12.94 -16.10 -4.02
CA GLU A 370 11.86 -16.53 -3.15
C GLU A 370 11.08 -17.71 -3.73
N GLU A 371 10.74 -17.70 -5.03
CA GLU A 371 10.04 -18.84 -5.64
C GLU A 371 10.90 -20.10 -5.63
N THR A 372 12.23 -19.96 -5.74
CA THR A 372 13.15 -21.10 -5.60
C THR A 372 13.05 -21.74 -4.22
N PHE A 373 13.16 -20.94 -3.16
CA PHE A 373 13.15 -21.46 -1.79
C PHE A 373 11.76 -21.89 -1.32
N PHE A 374 10.70 -21.18 -1.70
CA PHE A 374 9.35 -21.47 -1.24
C PHE A 374 8.63 -22.47 -2.12
N ARG A 375 8.67 -22.35 -3.46
CA ARG A 375 7.93 -23.24 -4.38
C ARG A 375 8.80 -24.39 -4.83
N GLY A 376 10.08 -24.15 -5.02
CA GLY A 376 11.01 -25.19 -5.42
C GLY A 376 11.40 -26.12 -4.29
N ILE A 377 11.74 -25.56 -3.13
CA ILE A 377 12.28 -26.31 -1.99
C ILE A 377 11.18 -26.63 -0.97
N LEU A 378 10.61 -25.64 -0.29
CA LEU A 378 9.66 -25.86 0.82
C LEU A 378 8.38 -26.58 0.38
N PHE A 379 7.71 -26.08 -0.66
CA PHE A 379 6.49 -26.68 -1.19
C PHE A 379 6.72 -28.11 -1.68
N SER A 380 7.81 -28.36 -2.43
CA SER A 380 8.17 -29.71 -2.86
C SER A 380 8.42 -30.62 -1.66
N ALA A 381 9.16 -30.18 -0.64
CA ALA A 381 9.40 -30.97 0.57
C ALA A 381 8.08 -31.34 1.28
N MET A 382 7.15 -30.39 1.44
CA MET A 382 5.84 -30.65 2.03
C MET A 382 4.99 -31.57 1.17
N ARG A 383 4.93 -31.33 -0.14
CA ARG A 383 4.14 -32.13 -1.08
C ARG A 383 4.64 -33.59 -1.16
N SER A 384 5.91 -33.84 -0.84
CA SER A 384 6.47 -35.22 -0.76
C SER A 384 5.84 -36.08 0.33
N ARG A 385 5.28 -35.46 1.37
CA ARG A 385 4.73 -36.14 2.55
C ARG A 385 3.25 -35.84 2.79
N MET A 386 2.72 -34.80 2.15
CA MET A 386 1.38 -34.28 2.40
C MET A 386 0.59 -34.18 1.11
N ARG A 387 -0.74 -34.19 1.23
CA ARG A 387 -1.65 -33.93 0.10
C ARG A 387 -1.54 -32.46 -0.34
N ILE A 388 -1.99 -32.20 -1.56
CA ILE A 388 -1.93 -30.87 -2.21
C ILE A 388 -2.38 -29.71 -1.30
N TRP A 389 -3.58 -29.77 -0.73
CA TRP A 389 -4.15 -28.63 0.00
C TRP A 389 -3.39 -28.27 1.28
N PRO A 390 -3.03 -29.23 2.17
CA PRO A 390 -2.12 -28.94 3.28
C PRO A 390 -0.76 -28.37 2.84
N SER A 391 -0.16 -28.87 1.76
CA SER A 391 1.12 -28.36 1.25
C SER A 391 1.00 -26.92 0.73
N VAL A 392 -0.06 -26.63 -0.02
CA VAL A 392 -0.38 -25.27 -0.50
C VAL A 392 -0.56 -24.33 0.69
N GLY A 393 -1.39 -24.72 1.67
CA GLY A 393 -1.68 -23.90 2.85
C GLY A 393 -0.42 -23.62 3.68
N LEU A 394 0.30 -24.65 4.12
CA LEU A 394 1.45 -24.47 5.01
C LEU A 394 2.59 -23.70 4.33
N SER A 395 2.98 -24.05 3.10
CA SER A 395 4.05 -23.31 2.40
C SER A 395 3.69 -21.84 2.19
N SER A 396 2.41 -21.54 1.93
CA SER A 396 1.92 -20.17 1.78
C SER A 396 1.87 -19.40 3.10
N VAL A 397 1.57 -20.07 4.22
CA VAL A 397 1.65 -19.48 5.56
C VAL A 397 3.09 -19.12 5.90
N PHE A 398 4.05 -20.02 5.67
CA PHE A 398 5.48 -19.72 5.90
C PHE A 398 5.95 -18.57 5.02
N PHE A 399 5.57 -18.56 3.75
CA PHE A 399 5.86 -17.44 2.85
C PHE A 399 5.31 -16.12 3.42
N ALA A 400 4.05 -16.08 3.82
CA ALA A 400 3.43 -14.86 4.32
C ALA A 400 3.98 -14.38 5.68
N ILE A 401 4.37 -15.28 6.60
CA ILE A 401 4.91 -14.90 7.93
C ILE A 401 6.29 -14.23 7.84
N ILE A 402 7.15 -14.65 6.89
CA ILE A 402 8.51 -14.09 6.81
C ILE A 402 8.53 -12.65 6.25
N HIS A 403 7.40 -12.17 5.72
CA HIS A 403 7.30 -10.82 5.21
C HIS A 403 7.06 -9.84 6.37
N PRO A 404 7.72 -8.66 6.37
CA PRO A 404 7.65 -7.68 7.47
C PRO A 404 6.34 -6.88 7.49
N LEU A 405 5.23 -7.49 7.08
CA LEU A 405 3.96 -6.84 6.79
C LEU A 405 2.80 -7.60 7.49
N PRO A 406 2.60 -7.45 8.82
CA PRO A 406 1.55 -8.17 9.55
C PRO A 406 0.14 -7.96 8.97
N GLY A 407 -0.21 -6.72 8.58
CA GLY A 407 -1.46 -6.42 7.88
C GLY A 407 -1.48 -6.83 6.40
N GLY A 408 -0.34 -7.24 5.83
CA GLY A 408 -0.21 -7.80 4.50
C GLY A 408 -0.29 -9.33 4.46
N PHE A 409 -0.36 -10.00 5.62
CA PHE A 409 -0.33 -11.46 5.70
C PHE A 409 -1.38 -12.12 4.80
N LEU A 410 -2.65 -11.72 4.90
CA LEU A 410 -3.74 -12.38 4.17
C LEU A 410 -3.64 -12.22 2.65
N PRO A 411 -3.43 -11.02 2.06
CA PRO A 411 -3.23 -10.89 0.62
C PRO A 411 -1.97 -11.62 0.14
N ILE A 412 -0.87 -11.58 0.90
CA ILE A 412 0.36 -12.32 0.57
C ILE A 412 0.10 -13.83 0.60
N PHE A 413 -0.60 -14.34 1.61
CA PHE A 413 -0.99 -15.73 1.75
C PHE A 413 -1.83 -16.22 0.56
N VAL A 414 -2.81 -15.42 0.13
CA VAL A 414 -3.66 -15.76 -1.01
C VAL A 414 -2.87 -15.80 -2.31
N LEU A 415 -2.04 -14.79 -2.58
CA LEU A 415 -1.14 -14.80 -3.74
C LEU A 415 -0.22 -16.02 -3.69
N ALA A 416 0.31 -16.32 -2.50
CA ALA A 416 1.18 -17.45 -2.25
C ALA A 416 0.51 -18.81 -2.56
N CYS A 417 -0.78 -18.94 -2.25
CA CYS A 417 -1.57 -20.13 -2.59
C CYS A 417 -1.69 -20.29 -4.11
N VAL A 418 -1.97 -19.21 -4.84
CA VAL A 418 -2.05 -19.23 -6.31
C VAL A 418 -0.72 -19.65 -6.91
N MET A 419 0.40 -19.08 -6.44
CA MET A 419 1.74 -19.44 -6.89
C MET A 419 2.09 -20.91 -6.62
N ALA A 420 1.70 -21.46 -5.46
CA ALA A 420 1.85 -22.88 -5.16
C ALA A 420 1.01 -23.78 -6.10
N LEU A 421 -0.21 -23.37 -6.45
CA LEU A 421 -1.05 -24.09 -7.40
C LEU A 421 -0.50 -24.02 -8.84
N LEU A 422 0.02 -22.86 -9.27
CA LEU A 422 0.71 -22.72 -10.55
C LEU A 422 1.91 -23.66 -10.62
N ARG A 423 2.69 -23.74 -9.54
CA ARG A 423 3.82 -24.65 -9.40
C ARG A 423 3.39 -26.12 -9.49
N GLU A 424 2.38 -26.52 -8.72
CA GLU A 424 1.86 -27.91 -8.68
C GLU A 424 1.31 -28.36 -10.02
N ARG A 425 0.64 -27.46 -10.75
CA ARG A 425 0.07 -27.79 -12.06
C ARG A 425 1.14 -27.80 -13.14
N SER A 426 1.86 -26.69 -13.32
CA SER A 426 2.84 -26.60 -14.42
C SER A 426 4.03 -27.52 -14.24
N GLY A 427 4.37 -27.87 -12.99
CA GLY A 427 5.63 -28.49 -12.67
C GLY A 427 6.83 -27.61 -13.03
N SER A 428 6.65 -26.33 -13.31
CA SER A 428 7.70 -25.32 -13.51
C SER A 428 7.67 -24.28 -12.38
N LEU A 429 8.80 -23.62 -12.11
CA LEU A 429 8.83 -22.41 -11.27
C LEU A 429 8.50 -21.15 -12.08
N LEU A 430 8.67 -21.19 -13.41
CA LEU A 430 8.54 -20.01 -14.25
C LEU A 430 7.14 -19.34 -14.16
N PRO A 431 6.01 -20.09 -14.14
CA PRO A 431 4.70 -19.46 -13.99
C PRO A 431 4.52 -18.74 -12.65
N SER A 432 5.05 -19.30 -11.56
CA SER A 432 4.94 -18.67 -10.24
C SER A 432 5.85 -17.45 -10.14
N MET A 433 7.07 -17.51 -10.70
CA MET A 433 7.97 -16.36 -10.85
C MET A 433 7.33 -15.22 -11.65
N VAL A 434 6.71 -15.51 -12.80
CA VAL A 434 6.02 -14.51 -13.62
C VAL A 434 4.84 -13.89 -12.87
N CYS A 435 4.01 -14.71 -12.21
CA CYS A 435 2.89 -14.24 -11.40
C CYS A 435 3.37 -13.28 -10.28
N HIS A 436 4.42 -13.67 -9.57
CA HIS A 436 5.04 -12.88 -8.50
C HIS A 436 5.64 -11.57 -9.03
N SER A 437 6.43 -11.65 -10.09
CA SER A 437 7.05 -10.49 -10.76
C SER A 437 6.00 -9.48 -11.21
N LEU A 438 4.89 -9.92 -11.80
CA LEU A 438 3.79 -9.03 -12.21
C LEU A 438 3.14 -8.34 -11.01
N TYR A 439 2.88 -9.09 -9.93
CA TYR A 439 2.32 -8.52 -8.71
C TYR A 439 3.22 -7.42 -8.13
N ASN A 440 4.53 -7.69 -8.02
CA ASN A 440 5.49 -6.72 -7.48
C ASN A 440 5.68 -5.53 -8.42
N THR A 441 5.83 -5.76 -9.73
CA THR A 441 6.02 -4.70 -10.73
C THR A 441 4.83 -3.74 -10.75
N ILE A 442 3.61 -4.28 -10.80
CA ILE A 442 2.40 -3.46 -10.85
C ILE A 442 2.22 -2.74 -9.51
N GLY A 443 2.48 -3.40 -8.38
CA GLY A 443 2.46 -2.77 -7.05
C GLY A 443 3.42 -1.58 -6.94
N LEU A 444 4.65 -1.74 -7.44
CA LEU A 444 5.67 -0.69 -7.48
C LEU A 444 5.32 0.43 -8.46
N ALA A 445 4.87 0.11 -9.67
CA ALA A 445 4.46 1.11 -10.66
C ALA A 445 3.29 1.96 -10.14
N LEU A 446 2.30 1.33 -9.49
CA LEU A 446 1.20 2.04 -8.82
C LEU A 446 1.65 2.80 -7.56
N THR A 447 2.86 2.56 -7.07
CA THR A 447 3.45 3.39 -6.01
C THR A 447 4.09 4.62 -6.65
N THR A 448 4.97 4.45 -7.63
CA THR A 448 5.64 5.57 -8.35
C THR A 448 4.68 6.50 -9.10
N LEU A 449 3.53 6.04 -9.57
CA LEU A 449 2.57 6.91 -10.28
C LEU A 449 1.74 7.80 -9.34
N PHE A 450 1.70 7.48 -8.05
CA PHE A 450 0.83 8.14 -7.07
C PHE A 450 1.60 8.86 -5.95
N PHE A 451 2.93 8.77 -5.96
CA PHE A 451 3.89 9.52 -5.15
C PHE A 451 4.81 10.29 -6.08
#